data_AF-A0A516X8W8-F1
#
_entry.id   AF-A0A516X8W8-F1
#
_cell.length_a   1.000
_cell.length_b   1.000
_cell.length_c   1.000
_cell.angle_alpha   90.00
_cell.angle_beta   90.00
_cell.angle_gamma   90.00
#
_symmetry.space_group_name_H-M   'P 1'
#
loop_
_entity.id
_entity.type
_entity.pdbx_description
1 polymer ?
#
loop_
_entity_poly.entity_id
_entity_poly.type
_entity_poly.pdbx_seq_one_letter_code
_entity_poly.pdbx_strand_id
1 'polypeptide(L)'
;MRDYVPGPYDLDAMPEARAAAVLGELADWVEWLRRIYELDAIKPCWWRHPALVRELLAAFVRWRDAYQHGAAESAPFAWHSDVLRPLAARLGEITNMESCTPSGCGLRPSPPARDPELAVFLAQLADGTAALGDTLPTWEVGHERMLDLIDAGEAQSDDPGDPYAPVTYQGHQWAFDLDQAVFRRRI
;
A
#
# COMPACT_ATOMS: atom_id res chain seq x y z
N MET A 1 15.03 -11.82 11.03
CA MET A 1 13.58 -11.71 10.80
C MET A 1 12.94 -12.92 11.47
N ARG A 2 11.84 -12.77 12.23
CA ARG A 2 11.10 -13.95 12.69
C ARG A 2 10.34 -14.55 11.50
N ASP A 3 10.26 -15.87 11.44
CA ASP A 3 9.48 -16.53 10.41
C ASP A 3 8.01 -16.10 10.51
N TYR A 4 7.40 -15.84 9.36
CA TYR A 4 5.98 -15.50 9.29
C TYR A 4 5.15 -16.75 9.63
N VAL A 5 4.30 -16.64 10.65
CA VAL A 5 3.34 -17.67 11.01
C VAL A 5 1.94 -17.13 10.67
N PRO A 6 1.29 -17.65 9.60
CA PRO A 6 -0.01 -17.18 9.17
C PRO A 6 -1.09 -17.34 10.25
N GLY A 7 -1.98 -16.35 10.33
CA GLY A 7 -3.17 -16.43 11.17
C GLY A 7 -4.24 -17.36 10.58
N PRO A 8 -5.27 -17.73 11.37
CA PRO A 8 -6.32 -18.66 10.94
C PRO A 8 -7.22 -18.14 9.81
N TYR A 9 -7.17 -16.84 9.52
CA TYR A 9 -7.94 -16.17 8.48
C TYR A 9 -7.04 -15.55 7.38
N ASP A 10 -5.75 -15.91 7.33
CA ASP A 10 -4.90 -15.57 6.20
C ASP A 10 -5.28 -16.42 4.98
N LEU A 11 -6.05 -15.82 4.07
CA LEU A 11 -6.53 -16.48 2.85
C LEU A 11 -5.37 -16.89 1.92
N ASP A 12 -4.26 -16.17 1.93
CA ASP A 12 -3.15 -16.41 0.99
C ASP A 12 -2.29 -17.62 1.42
N ALA A 13 -2.32 -17.96 2.72
CA ALA A 13 -1.49 -19.00 3.30
C ALA A 13 -2.26 -20.26 3.75
N MET A 14 -3.60 -20.29 3.58
CA MET A 14 -4.41 -21.44 3.99
C MET A 14 -4.69 -22.42 2.82
N PRO A 15 -4.95 -23.72 3.10
CA PRO A 15 -5.34 -24.67 2.06
C PRO A 15 -6.64 -24.27 1.35
N GLU A 16 -6.74 -24.55 0.04
CA GLU A 16 -7.89 -24.16 -0.81
C GLU A 16 -9.24 -24.60 -0.24
N ALA A 17 -9.33 -25.83 0.28
CA ALA A 17 -10.56 -26.34 0.90
C ALA A 17 -10.99 -25.51 2.12
N ARG A 18 -10.03 -25.02 2.91
CA ARG A 18 -10.32 -24.13 4.05
C ARG A 18 -10.70 -22.74 3.57
N ALA A 19 -10.01 -22.20 2.57
CA ALA A 19 -10.36 -20.91 1.96
C ALA A 19 -11.79 -20.92 1.42
N ALA A 20 -12.19 -21.99 0.70
CA ALA A 20 -13.54 -22.16 0.19
C ALA A 20 -14.59 -22.18 1.30
N ALA A 21 -14.32 -22.90 2.41
CA ALA A 21 -15.23 -22.93 3.55
C ALA A 21 -15.38 -21.54 4.21
N VAL A 22 -14.26 -20.83 4.42
CA VAL A 22 -14.27 -19.47 4.98
C VAL A 22 -15.00 -18.49 4.07
N LEU A 23 -14.77 -18.54 2.76
CA LEU A 23 -15.46 -17.70 1.78
C LEU A 23 -16.96 -18.00 1.70
N GLY A 24 -17.37 -19.25 1.90
CA GLY A 24 -18.78 -19.64 2.01
C GLY A 24 -19.46 -19.01 3.23
N GLU A 25 -18.86 -19.17 4.41
CA GLU A 25 -19.35 -18.52 5.64
C GLU A 25 -19.41 -16.99 5.51
N LEU A 26 -18.38 -16.41 4.87
CA LEU A 26 -18.33 -14.98 4.60
C LEU A 26 -19.47 -14.56 3.67
N ALA A 27 -19.77 -15.33 2.62
CA ALA A 27 -20.82 -14.99 1.67
C ALA A 27 -22.21 -14.93 2.34
N ASP A 28 -22.54 -15.91 3.16
CA ASP A 28 -23.80 -15.92 3.92
C ASP A 28 -23.90 -14.71 4.86
N TRP A 29 -22.79 -14.37 5.53
CA TRP A 29 -22.73 -13.21 6.41
C TRP A 29 -22.82 -11.89 5.64
N VAL A 30 -22.20 -11.76 4.47
CA VAL A 30 -22.29 -10.57 3.62
C VAL A 30 -23.73 -10.35 3.15
N GLU A 31 -24.45 -11.41 2.77
CA GLU A 31 -25.87 -11.31 2.41
C GLU A 31 -26.75 -10.91 3.61
N TRP A 32 -26.45 -11.40 4.81
CA TRP A 32 -27.06 -10.92 6.04
C TRP A 32 -26.76 -9.42 6.27
N LEU A 33 -25.51 -9.02 6.14
CA LEU A 33 -25.06 -7.65 6.37
C LEU A 33 -25.74 -6.66 5.41
N ARG A 34 -25.76 -6.99 4.12
CA ARG A 34 -26.42 -6.21 3.06
C ARG A 34 -27.90 -6.02 3.36
N ARG A 35 -28.58 -7.07 3.83
CA ARG A 35 -30.01 -7.03 4.15
C ARG A 35 -30.33 -6.25 5.42
N ILE A 36 -29.54 -6.42 6.49
CA ILE A 36 -29.83 -5.83 7.80
C ILE A 36 -29.47 -4.34 7.86
N TYR A 37 -28.39 -3.94 7.19
CA TYR A 37 -27.91 -2.56 7.20
C TYR A 37 -28.16 -1.82 5.88
N GLU A 38 -28.94 -2.42 4.97
CA GLU A 38 -29.32 -1.83 3.67
C GLU A 38 -28.11 -1.30 2.88
N LEU A 39 -26.99 -2.05 2.90
CA LEU A 39 -25.73 -1.65 2.29
C LEU A 39 -25.69 -1.94 0.78
N ASP A 40 -26.46 -1.15 0.02
CA ASP A 40 -26.53 -1.26 -1.44
C ASP A 40 -25.21 -0.95 -2.17
N ALA A 41 -24.26 -0.32 -1.48
CA ALA A 41 -22.90 -0.11 -1.98
C ALA A 41 -22.17 -1.44 -2.24
N ILE A 42 -22.49 -2.50 -1.49
CA ILE A 42 -21.93 -3.84 -1.71
C ILE A 42 -22.77 -4.55 -2.78
N LYS A 43 -22.23 -4.64 -4.01
CA LYS A 43 -22.87 -5.31 -5.15
C LYS A 43 -22.64 -6.84 -5.11
N PRO A 44 -23.48 -7.65 -5.80
CA PRO A 44 -23.35 -9.12 -5.82
C PRO A 44 -21.98 -9.64 -6.31
N CYS A 45 -21.25 -8.84 -7.10
CA CYS A 45 -19.92 -9.19 -7.57
C CYS A 45 -18.79 -8.92 -6.56
N TRP A 46 -19.08 -8.58 -5.30
CA TRP A 46 -18.07 -8.23 -4.28
C TRP A 46 -16.91 -9.22 -4.17
N TRP A 47 -17.17 -10.52 -4.34
CA TRP A 47 -16.16 -11.59 -4.28
C TRP A 47 -15.10 -11.50 -5.39
N ARG A 48 -15.37 -10.74 -6.45
CA ARG A 48 -14.41 -10.46 -7.54
C ARG A 48 -13.43 -9.35 -7.17
N HIS A 49 -13.65 -8.62 -6.07
CA HIS A 49 -12.87 -7.46 -5.65
C HIS A 49 -11.98 -7.83 -4.46
N PRO A 50 -10.69 -8.18 -4.68
CA PRO A 50 -9.86 -8.76 -3.62
C PRO A 50 -9.67 -7.86 -2.40
N ALA A 51 -9.56 -6.54 -2.61
CA ALA A 51 -9.49 -5.56 -1.52
C ALA A 51 -10.76 -5.61 -0.65
N LEU A 52 -11.94 -5.62 -1.27
CA LEU A 52 -13.21 -5.71 -0.56
C LEU A 52 -13.38 -7.06 0.15
N VAL A 53 -12.92 -8.17 -0.45
CA VAL A 53 -12.93 -9.48 0.22
C VAL A 53 -12.12 -9.43 1.53
N ARG A 54 -10.94 -8.82 1.53
CA ARG A 54 -10.09 -8.68 2.73
C ARG A 54 -10.76 -7.81 3.80
N GLU A 55 -11.37 -6.69 3.40
CA GLU A 55 -12.10 -5.79 4.30
C GLU A 55 -13.32 -6.48 4.95
N LEU A 56 -14.12 -7.17 4.13
CA LEU A 56 -15.29 -7.92 4.61
C LEU A 56 -14.88 -9.08 5.50
N LEU A 57 -13.82 -9.81 5.16
CA LEU A 57 -13.31 -10.89 6.00
C LEU A 57 -12.84 -10.37 7.36
N ALA A 58 -12.09 -9.27 7.39
CA ALA A 58 -11.68 -8.66 8.64
C ALA A 58 -12.89 -8.24 9.49
N ALA A 59 -13.89 -7.61 8.88
CA ALA A 59 -15.11 -7.22 9.56
C ALA A 59 -15.92 -8.43 10.09
N PHE A 60 -16.00 -9.50 9.30
CA PHE A 60 -16.65 -10.76 9.65
C PHE A 60 -15.97 -11.44 10.85
N VAL A 61 -14.64 -11.52 10.86
CA VAL A 61 -13.89 -12.11 11.97
C VAL A 61 -14.13 -11.31 13.25
N ARG A 62 -14.09 -9.97 13.19
CA ARG A 62 -14.38 -9.12 14.35
C ARG A 62 -15.84 -9.23 14.79
N TRP A 63 -16.78 -9.42 13.86
CA TRP A 63 -18.17 -9.68 14.18
C TRP A 63 -18.32 -11.00 14.94
N ARG A 64 -17.70 -12.08 14.46
CA ARG A 64 -17.69 -13.37 15.17
C ARG A 64 -17.12 -13.23 16.57
N ASP A 65 -16.00 -12.52 16.72
CA ASP A 65 -15.36 -12.29 18.01
C ASP A 65 -16.28 -11.53 18.99
N ALA A 66 -17.09 -10.61 18.49
CA ALA A 66 -17.98 -9.79 19.29
C ALA A 66 -19.25 -10.53 19.75
N TYR A 67 -19.69 -11.54 18.99
CA TYR A 67 -20.92 -12.30 19.25
C TYR A 67 -20.68 -13.74 19.72
N GLN A 68 -19.42 -14.19 19.86
CA GLN A 68 -19.09 -15.50 20.41
C GLN A 68 -19.35 -15.59 21.92
N HIS A 69 -19.59 -16.81 22.41
CA HIS A 69 -19.70 -17.06 23.85
C HIS A 69 -18.42 -16.64 24.59
N GLY A 70 -18.60 -15.89 25.68
CA GLY A 70 -17.50 -15.36 26.50
C GLY A 70 -17.00 -13.98 26.08
N ALA A 71 -17.51 -13.40 25.00
CA ALA A 71 -17.27 -11.99 24.69
C ALA A 71 -17.93 -11.08 25.75
N ALA A 72 -17.35 -9.90 25.96
CA ALA A 72 -17.97 -8.88 26.80
C ALA A 72 -19.31 -8.43 26.21
N GLU A 73 -20.29 -8.12 27.05
CA GLU A 73 -21.63 -7.66 26.61
C GLU A 73 -21.57 -6.38 25.76
N SER A 74 -20.52 -5.57 25.92
CA SER A 74 -20.27 -4.37 25.13
C SER A 74 -19.61 -4.63 23.76
N ALA A 75 -19.10 -5.84 23.51
CA ALA A 75 -18.37 -6.16 22.29
C ALA A 75 -19.20 -5.96 21.00
N PRO A 76 -20.51 -6.30 20.97
CA PRO A 76 -21.38 -5.96 19.84
C PRO A 76 -21.43 -4.46 19.54
N PHE A 77 -21.49 -3.60 20.57
CA PHE A 77 -21.49 -2.16 20.38
C PHE A 77 -20.14 -1.67 19.84
N ALA A 78 -19.03 -2.17 20.39
CA ALA A 78 -17.69 -1.87 19.91
C ALA A 78 -17.47 -2.30 18.45
N TRP A 79 -18.01 -3.44 18.03
CA TRP A 79 -17.95 -3.86 16.63
C TRP A 79 -18.66 -2.85 15.69
N HIS A 80 -19.82 -2.32 16.10
CA HIS A 80 -20.50 -1.30 15.31
C HIS A 80 -19.68 0.00 15.20
N SER A 81 -19.13 0.48 16.33
CA SER A 81 -18.39 1.75 16.37
C SER A 81 -17.04 1.68 15.67
N ASP A 82 -16.31 0.59 15.88
CA ASP A 82 -14.89 0.50 15.52
C ASP A 82 -14.67 -0.21 14.19
N VAL A 83 -15.64 -1.01 13.73
CA VAL A 83 -15.51 -1.83 12.53
C VAL A 83 -16.56 -1.46 11.50
N LEU A 84 -17.85 -1.63 11.80
CA LEU A 84 -18.91 -1.47 10.81
C LEU A 84 -19.00 -0.03 10.30
N ARG A 85 -19.04 0.96 11.19
CA ARG A 85 -19.19 2.37 10.78
C ARG A 85 -17.99 2.84 9.93
N PRO A 86 -16.72 2.60 10.32
CA PRO A 86 -15.58 2.92 9.46
C PRO A 86 -15.59 2.16 8.14
N LEU A 87 -16.02 0.88 8.11
CA LEU A 87 -16.13 0.11 6.88
C LEU A 87 -17.14 0.76 5.93
N ALA A 88 -18.35 1.03 6.41
CA ALA A 88 -19.42 1.63 5.63
C ALA A 88 -19.01 2.99 5.05
N ALA A 89 -18.31 3.82 5.82
CA ALA A 89 -17.83 5.13 5.38
C ALA A 89 -16.86 5.07 4.19
N ARG A 90 -16.01 4.04 4.14
CA ARG A 90 -14.97 3.89 3.09
C ARG A 90 -15.34 2.91 1.97
N LEU A 91 -16.54 2.31 2.01
CA LEU A 91 -16.98 1.37 0.98
C LEU A 91 -16.93 2.00 -0.41
N GLY A 92 -17.24 3.29 -0.58
CA GLY A 92 -17.11 3.95 -1.88
C GLY A 92 -15.66 4.06 -2.37
N GLU A 93 -14.74 4.40 -1.48
CA GLU A 93 -13.34 4.71 -1.81
C GLU A 93 -12.50 3.47 -2.09
N ILE A 94 -12.67 2.41 -1.29
CA ILE A 94 -11.78 1.24 -1.33
C ILE A 94 -12.21 0.23 -2.41
N THR A 95 -13.49 0.22 -2.78
CA THR A 95 -14.06 -0.96 -3.46
C THR A 95 -14.12 -0.81 -4.97
N ASN A 96 -14.00 0.42 -5.50
CA ASN A 96 -14.14 0.75 -6.92
C ASN A 96 -15.42 0.13 -7.54
N MET A 97 -16.50 0.06 -6.74
CA MET A 97 -17.76 -0.62 -7.09
C MET A 97 -18.69 0.25 -7.92
N GLU A 98 -18.34 1.51 -8.20
CA GLU A 98 -19.16 2.46 -8.97
C GLU A 98 -19.44 1.97 -10.40
N SER A 99 -18.48 1.23 -10.98
CA SER A 99 -18.61 0.62 -12.30
C SER A 99 -19.41 -0.69 -12.31
N CYS A 100 -19.78 -1.21 -11.14
CA CYS A 100 -20.49 -2.49 -11.01
C CYS A 100 -22.00 -2.29 -11.00
N THR A 101 -22.70 -3.19 -11.68
CA THR A 101 -24.16 -3.24 -11.75
C THR A 101 -24.69 -4.48 -11.01
N PRO A 102 -26.00 -4.58 -10.74
CA PRO A 102 -26.57 -5.78 -10.13
C PRO A 102 -26.30 -7.08 -10.91
N SER A 103 -26.07 -6.99 -12.22
CA SER A 103 -25.87 -8.13 -13.12
C SER A 103 -24.47 -8.21 -13.75
N GLY A 104 -23.57 -7.27 -13.44
CA GLY A 104 -22.27 -7.16 -14.10
C GLY A 104 -21.19 -6.56 -13.22
N CYS A 105 -19.99 -7.12 -13.31
CA CYS A 105 -18.81 -6.61 -12.61
C CYS A 105 -18.03 -5.67 -13.54
N GLY A 106 -17.81 -4.43 -13.09
CA GLY A 106 -17.04 -3.42 -13.81
C GLY A 106 -15.55 -3.38 -13.45
N LEU A 107 -15.09 -4.27 -12.56
CA LEU A 107 -13.71 -4.29 -12.10
C LEU A 107 -12.72 -4.40 -13.26
N ARG A 108 -11.82 -3.42 -13.36
CA ARG A 108 -10.66 -3.45 -14.23
C ARG A 108 -9.40 -3.42 -13.37
N PRO A 109 -8.77 -4.57 -13.11
CA PRO A 109 -7.53 -4.62 -12.35
C PRO A 109 -6.45 -3.85 -13.11
N SER A 110 -5.90 -2.82 -12.48
CA SER A 110 -4.66 -2.19 -12.93
C SER A 110 -3.57 -2.67 -11.97
N PRO A 111 -2.57 -3.44 -12.43
CA PRO A 111 -1.47 -3.82 -11.56
C PRO A 111 -0.71 -2.56 -11.11
N PRO A 112 -0.44 -2.39 -9.80
CA PRO A 112 0.35 -1.26 -9.35
C PRO A 112 1.75 -1.34 -9.96
N ALA A 113 2.25 -0.21 -10.46
CA ALA A 113 3.65 -0.11 -10.85
C ALA A 113 4.53 -0.33 -9.61
N ARG A 114 5.58 -1.12 -9.75
CA ARG A 114 6.64 -1.18 -8.74
C ARG A 114 7.69 -0.15 -9.11
N ASP A 115 8.10 0.64 -8.14
CA ASP A 115 9.24 1.52 -8.29
C ASP A 115 10.53 0.67 -8.37
N PRO A 116 11.27 0.68 -9.49
CA PRO A 116 12.51 -0.07 -9.62
C PRO A 116 13.61 0.42 -8.66
N GLU A 117 13.55 1.66 -8.19
CA GLU A 117 14.57 2.26 -7.31
C GLU A 117 14.54 1.68 -5.91
N LEU A 118 13.40 1.13 -5.49
CA LEU A 118 13.27 0.48 -4.19
C LEU A 118 14.32 -0.61 -3.99
N ALA A 119 14.61 -1.40 -5.03
CA ALA A 119 15.60 -2.47 -4.94
C ALA A 119 17.03 -1.93 -4.71
N VAL A 120 17.36 -0.82 -5.36
CA VAL A 120 18.66 -0.14 -5.24
C VAL A 120 18.81 0.43 -3.84
N PHE A 121 17.79 1.13 -3.34
CA PHE A 121 17.80 1.65 -1.97
C PHE A 121 17.96 0.53 -0.94
N LEU A 122 17.22 -0.57 -1.08
CA LEU A 122 17.32 -1.69 -0.15
C LEU A 122 18.71 -2.32 -0.13
N ALA A 123 19.40 -2.38 -1.28
CA ALA A 123 20.78 -2.85 -1.35
C ALA A 123 21.74 -1.89 -0.61
N GLN A 124 21.59 -0.59 -0.82
CA GLN A 124 22.40 0.45 -0.17
C GLN A 124 22.14 0.54 1.34
N LEU A 125 20.91 0.30 1.76
CA LEU A 125 20.58 0.21 3.17
C LEU A 125 21.23 -1.01 3.82
N ALA A 126 21.31 -2.13 3.09
CA ALA A 126 21.89 -3.37 3.58
C ALA A 126 23.42 -3.33 3.67
N ASP A 127 24.09 -2.64 2.75
CA ASP A 127 25.56 -2.47 2.77
C ASP A 127 26.03 -1.24 3.59
N GLY A 128 25.08 -0.44 4.08
CA GLY A 128 25.34 0.72 4.95
C GLY A 128 25.73 1.99 4.20
N THR A 129 25.59 2.02 2.87
CA THR A 129 25.82 3.21 2.04
C THR A 129 24.62 4.16 1.97
N ALA A 130 23.48 3.77 2.55
CA ALA A 130 22.31 4.63 2.80
C ALA A 130 21.76 4.42 4.22
N ALA A 131 21.00 5.40 4.73
CA ALA A 131 20.28 5.36 6.00
C ALA A 131 18.76 5.49 5.79
N LEU A 132 17.96 4.95 6.73
CA LEU A 132 16.48 5.08 6.70
C LEU A 132 15.98 6.53 6.78
N GLY A 133 16.79 7.41 7.39
CA GLY A 133 16.51 8.84 7.50
C GLY A 133 17.02 9.63 6.31
N ASP A 134 17.75 9.00 5.39
CA ASP A 134 17.97 9.61 4.09
C ASP A 134 16.59 9.78 3.49
N THR A 135 16.22 11.02 3.18
CA THR A 135 15.14 11.24 2.23
C THR A 135 15.55 10.46 0.99
N LEU A 136 14.87 9.33 0.75
CA LEU A 136 15.01 8.55 -0.48
C LEU A 136 15.10 9.56 -1.60
N PRO A 137 16.26 9.63 -2.28
CA PRO A 137 16.64 10.83 -2.97
C PRO A 137 15.55 11.13 -4.00
N THR A 138 15.16 12.39 -4.13
CA THR A 138 15.08 12.86 -5.50
C THR A 138 16.48 12.53 -6.05
N TRP A 139 16.57 11.44 -6.81
CA TRP A 139 17.73 10.98 -7.61
C TRP A 139 18.05 11.99 -8.72
N GLU A 140 17.68 13.23 -8.44
CA GLU A 140 17.47 14.42 -9.22
C GLU A 140 17.62 15.55 -8.20
N VAL A 141 18.77 16.20 -8.21
CA VAL A 141 18.89 17.52 -7.60
C VAL A 141 18.70 18.50 -8.74
N GLY A 142 17.72 19.38 -8.64
CA GLY A 142 17.53 20.43 -9.66
C GLY A 142 18.82 21.22 -9.85
N HIS A 143 19.11 21.62 -11.10
CA HIS A 143 20.36 22.31 -11.45
C HIS A 143 20.74 23.42 -10.47
N GLU A 144 19.84 24.37 -10.24
CA GLU A 144 20.02 25.51 -9.32
C GLU A 144 20.41 25.05 -7.90
N ARG A 145 19.74 24.02 -7.38
CA ARG A 145 20.02 23.50 -6.05
C ARG A 145 21.41 22.85 -5.98
N MET A 146 21.87 22.21 -7.05
CA MET A 146 23.22 21.63 -7.11
C MET A 146 24.29 22.73 -7.12
N LEU A 147 24.06 23.81 -7.86
CA LEU A 147 24.95 24.97 -7.87
C LEU A 147 25.03 25.60 -6.47
N ASP A 148 23.90 25.78 -5.79
CA ASP A 148 23.89 26.27 -4.40
C ASP A 148 24.73 25.40 -3.45
N LEU A 149 24.69 24.07 -3.64
CA LEU A 149 25.48 23.13 -2.84
C LEU A 149 26.98 23.21 -3.14
N ILE A 150 27.34 23.46 -4.41
CA ILE A 150 28.73 23.69 -4.82
C ILE A 150 29.25 25.00 -4.20
N ASP A 151 28.47 26.08 -4.30
CA ASP A 151 28.82 27.38 -3.75
C ASP A 151 28.92 27.37 -2.21
N ALA A 152 28.09 26.56 -1.55
CA ALA A 152 28.15 26.33 -0.11
C ALA A 152 29.36 25.44 0.31
N GLY A 153 30.06 24.82 -0.65
CA GLY A 153 31.15 23.88 -0.40
C GLY A 153 30.68 22.51 0.12
N GLU A 154 29.40 22.21 0.00
CA GLU A 154 28.80 20.91 0.38
C GLU A 154 28.91 19.87 -0.75
N ALA A 155 29.09 20.33 -1.99
CA ALA A 155 29.31 19.53 -3.19
C ALA A 155 30.57 19.99 -3.94
N GLN A 156 31.22 19.08 -4.68
CA GLN A 156 32.44 19.37 -5.44
C GLN A 156 32.24 19.01 -6.91
N SER A 157 32.33 19.99 -7.81
CA SER A 157 32.35 19.75 -9.26
C SER A 157 33.71 19.19 -9.70
N ASP A 158 33.70 18.23 -10.61
CA ASP A 158 34.90 17.68 -11.25
C ASP A 158 35.53 18.67 -12.25
N ASP A 159 34.73 19.59 -12.80
CA ASP A 159 35.18 20.73 -13.62
C ASP A 159 34.42 22.00 -13.21
N PRO A 160 35.02 22.89 -12.40
CA PRO A 160 34.39 24.14 -11.97
C PRO A 160 34.06 25.12 -13.10
N GLY A 161 34.62 24.94 -14.30
CA GLY A 161 34.33 25.77 -15.46
C GLY A 161 33.09 25.33 -16.25
N ASP A 162 32.56 24.14 -15.96
CA ASP A 162 31.39 23.57 -16.64
C ASP A 162 30.26 23.32 -15.63
N PRO A 163 29.13 24.06 -15.71
CA PRO A 163 28.01 23.92 -14.79
C PRO A 163 27.27 22.58 -14.91
N TYR A 164 27.58 21.77 -15.93
CA TYR A 164 26.98 20.45 -16.15
C TYR A 164 27.95 19.30 -15.84
N ALA A 165 29.17 19.61 -15.39
CA ALA A 165 30.17 18.63 -15.05
C ALA A 165 29.67 17.69 -13.93
N PRO A 166 30.15 16.43 -13.88
CA PRO A 166 29.85 15.56 -12.78
C PRO A 166 30.23 16.18 -11.42
N VAL A 167 29.40 15.92 -10.41
CA VAL A 167 29.53 16.50 -9.08
C VAL A 167 29.64 15.38 -8.05
N THR A 168 30.57 15.51 -7.12
CA THR A 168 30.62 14.68 -5.91
C THR A 168 29.83 15.36 -4.80
N TYR A 169 28.72 14.75 -4.37
CA TYR A 169 27.87 15.26 -3.29
C TYR A 169 27.42 14.10 -2.40
N GLN A 170 27.54 14.27 -1.08
CA GLN A 170 27.28 13.24 -0.07
C GLN A 170 28.02 11.91 -0.31
N GLY A 171 29.27 11.98 -0.81
CA GLY A 171 30.07 10.78 -1.10
C GLY A 171 29.65 10.00 -2.34
N HIS A 172 28.70 10.53 -3.12
CA HIS A 172 28.26 9.94 -4.38
C HIS A 172 28.59 10.84 -5.57
N GLN A 173 28.75 10.22 -6.73
CA GLN A 173 28.91 10.91 -8.02
C GLN A 173 27.55 11.21 -8.63
N TRP A 174 27.40 12.41 -9.20
CA TRP A 174 26.17 12.92 -9.80
C TRP A 174 26.49 13.42 -11.20
N ALA A 175 25.63 13.15 -12.18
CA ALA A 175 25.81 13.60 -13.56
C ALA A 175 24.57 14.37 -14.03
N PHE A 176 24.78 15.43 -14.79
CA PHE A 176 23.68 16.24 -15.32
C PHE A 176 22.89 15.50 -16.41
N ASP A 177 21.58 15.48 -16.27
CA ASP A 177 20.62 15.05 -17.28
C ASP A 177 20.07 16.29 -18.01
N LEU A 178 20.50 16.46 -19.27
CA LEU A 178 20.13 17.61 -20.10
C LEU A 178 18.63 17.65 -20.44
N ASP A 179 17.97 16.50 -20.53
CA ASP A 179 16.57 16.41 -20.97
C ASP A 179 15.61 16.81 -19.85
N GLN A 180 15.99 16.55 -18.60
CA GLN A 180 15.21 16.88 -17.40
C GLN A 180 15.74 18.09 -16.63
N ALA A 181 16.92 18.61 -16.99
CA ALA A 181 17.61 19.72 -16.32
C ALA A 181 17.88 19.48 -14.83
N VAL A 182 18.29 18.25 -14.48
CA VAL A 182 18.56 17.80 -13.10
C VAL A 182 19.87 17.02 -13.03
N PHE A 183 20.52 17.02 -11.88
CA PHE A 183 21.64 16.13 -11.58
C PHE A 183 21.16 14.79 -11.04
N ARG A 184 21.56 13.70 -11.69
CA ARG A 184 21.22 12.33 -11.28
C ARG A 184 22.39 11.59 -10.67
N ARG A 185 22.16 10.93 -9.54
CA ARG A 185 23.18 10.14 -8.85
C ARG A 185 23.57 8.93 -9.70
N ARG A 186 24.86 8.74 -9.97
CA ARG A 186 25.40 7.54 -10.61
C ARG A 186 25.55 6.41 -9.60
N ILE A 187 25.21 5.19 -10.03
CA ILE A 187 25.40 3.94 -9.27
C ILE A 187 26.88 3.59 -9.22
#